data_AF-A0A0F8YEK6-F1
#
_entry.id   AF-A0A0F8YEK6-F1
#
_cell.length_a   1.000
_cell.length_b   1.000
_cell.length_c   1.000
_cell.angle_alpha   90.00
_cell.angle_beta   90.00
_cell.angle_gamma   90.00
#
_symmetry.space_group_name_H-M   'P 1'
#
loop_
_entity.id
_entity.type
_entity.pdbx_description
1 polymer ?
#
loop_
_entity_poly.entity_id
_entity_poly.type
_entity_poly.pdbx_seq_one_letter_code
_entity_poly.pdbx_strand_id
1 'polypeptide(L)' 'MGVCGICDAFIEQKELPKNFLIRVGDFINGKFHADKSYFFHTKCLTSKLRRETMIENLI' A
#
# COMPACT_ATOMS: atom_id res chain seq x y z
N MET A 1 -9.89 9.93 -5.99
CA MET A 1 -8.47 10.26 -5.82
C MET A 1 -7.93 9.45 -4.66
N GLY A 2 -6.69 8.97 -4.73
CA GLY A 2 -6.02 8.25 -3.64
C GLY A 2 -4.73 8.95 -3.23
N VAL A 3 -4.31 8.81 -1.98
CA VAL A 3 -3.01 9.27 -1.49
C VAL A 3 -2.11 8.06 -1.30
N CYS A 4 -0.87 8.13 -1.79
CA CYS A 4 0.07 7.03 -1.67
C CYS A 4 0.52 6.86 -0.22
N GLY A 5 0.25 5.72 0.42
CA GLY A 5 0.62 5.44 1.82
C GLY A 5 2.11 5.23 2.10
N ILE A 6 3.01 5.73 1.24
CA ILE A 6 4.49 5.64 1.40
C ILE A 6 5.14 7.02 1.23
N CYS A 7 4.74 7.79 0.21
CA CYS A 7 5.34 9.08 -0.09
C CYS A 7 4.37 10.26 0.09
N ASP A 8 3.14 10.00 0.55
CA ASP A 8 2.06 10.96 0.79
C ASP A 8 1.65 11.82 -0.42
N ALA A 9 2.18 11.53 -1.61
CA ALA A 9 1.81 12.19 -2.85
C ALA A 9 0.46 11.67 -3.37
N PHE A 10 -0.29 12.56 -4.04
CA PHE A 10 -1.55 12.24 -4.68
C PHE A 10 -1.36 11.33 -5.89
N ILE A 11 -2.30 10.38 -6.06
CA ILE A 11 -2.43 9.56 -7.27
C ILE A 11 -3.59 10.11 -8.08
N GLU A 12 -3.27 10.64 -9.26
CA GLU A 12 -4.27 11.14 -10.21
C GLU A 12 -5.24 10.03 -10.64
N GLN A 13 -6.50 10.38 -10.91
CA GLN A 13 -7.54 9.41 -11.26
C GLN A 13 -7.18 8.57 -12.49
N LYS A 14 -6.55 9.19 -13.49
CA LYS A 14 -6.10 8.52 -14.73
C LYS A 14 -4.97 7.51 -14.49
N GLU A 15 -4.23 7.67 -13.40
CA GLU A 15 -3.10 6.81 -13.04
C GLU A 15 -3.50 5.69 -12.07
N LEU A 16 -4.72 5.70 -11.52
CA LEU A 16 -5.19 4.66 -10.60
C LEU A 16 -5.04 3.22 -11.14
N PRO A 17 -5.36 2.91 -12.41
CA PRO A 17 -5.22 1.55 -12.93
C PRO A 17 -3.77 1.03 -13.01
N LYS A 18 -2.78 1.93 -12.96
CA LYS A 18 -1.35 1.58 -13.02
C LYS A 18 -0.71 1.44 -11.64
N ASN A 19 -1.47 1.69 -10.58
CA ASN A 19 -1.02 1.75 -9.20
C ASN A 19 -1.78 0.72 -8.35
N PHE A 20 -1.27 0.45 -7.15
CA PHE A 20 -1.85 -0.57 -6.29
C PHE A 20 -2.96 -0.01 -5.42
N LEU A 21 -4.05 -0.76 -5.33
CA LEU A 21 -5.08 -0.63 -4.30
C LEU A 21 -5.08 -1.91 -3.47
N ILE A 22 -4.71 -1.79 -2.19
CA ILE A 22 -4.76 -2.88 -1.23
C ILE A 22 -5.98 -2.68 -0.35
N ARG A 23 -6.83 -3.70 -0.26
CA ARG A 23 -7.99 -3.72 0.65
C ARG A 23 -7.72 -4.72 1.76
N VAL A 24 -7.88 -4.29 3.00
CA VAL A 24 -7.71 -5.14 4.18
C VAL A 24 -8.94 -4.99 5.08
N GLY A 25 -9.35 -6.09 5.71
CA GLY A 25 -10.35 -6.04 6.76
C GLY A 25 -9.76 -5.51 8.06
N ASP A 26 -10.48 -4.62 8.72
CA ASP A 26 -10.19 -4.13 10.06
C ASP A 26 -10.92 -5.03 11.07
N PHE A 27 -10.18 -5.58 12.02
CA PHE A 27 -10.73 -6.46 13.05
C PHE A 27 -10.49 -5.86 14.43
N ILE A 28 -11.57 -5.63 15.18
CA ILE A 28 -11.53 -5.14 16.56
C ILE A 28 -12.07 -6.25 17.46
N ASN A 29 -11.28 -6.71 18.43
CA ASN A 29 -11.63 -7.80 19.34
C ASN A 29 -12.11 -9.07 18.62
N GLY A 30 -11.43 -9.45 17.52
CA GLY A 30 -11.75 -10.65 16.74
C GLY A 30 -13.01 -10.56 15.88
N LYS A 31 -13.66 -9.38 15.82
CA LYS A 31 -14.83 -9.14 14.96
C LYS A 31 -14.46 -8.24 13.80
N PHE A 32 -14.92 -8.61 12.61
CA PHE A 32 -14.82 -7.74 11.43
C PHE A 32 -15.57 -6.44 11.70
N HIS A 33 -14.90 -5.32 11.48
CA HIS A 33 -15.43 -3.98 11.73
C HIS A 33 -15.70 -3.23 10.42
N ALA A 34 -14.69 -3.13 9.54
CA ALA A 34 -14.81 -2.39 8.28
C ALA A 34 -13.71 -2.81 7.29
N ASP A 35 -13.91 -2.51 6.02
CA ASP A 35 -12.83 -2.56 5.03
C ASP A 35 -12.01 -1.26 5.05
N LYS A 36 -10.69 -1.38 5.05
CA LYS A 36 -9.75 -0.27 4.83
C LYS A 36 -9.10 -0.41 3.46
N SER A 37 -9.03 0.70 2.74
CA SER A 37 -8.43 0.78 1.40
C SER A 37 -7.18 1.65 1.44
N TYR A 38 -6.06 1.13 0.93
CA TYR A 38 -4.79 1.82 0.86
C TYR A 38 -4.32 1.89 -0.59
N PHE A 39 -3.91 3.09 -1.02
CA PHE A 39 -3.38 3.33 -2.35
C PHE A 39 -1.85 3.44 -2.29
N PHE A 40 -1.17 2.89 -3.29
CA PHE A 40 0.29 2.96 -3.40
C PHE A 40 0.74 3.18 -4.84
N HIS A 41 1.70 4.08 -5.02
CA HIS A 41 2.44 4.14 -6.27
C HIS A 41 3.19 2.82 -6.49
N THR A 42 3.08 2.24 -7.69
CA THR A 42 3.80 1.01 -8.05
C THR A 42 5.30 1.11 -7.79
N LYS A 43 5.91 2.25 -8.13
CA LYS A 43 7.34 2.52 -7.88
C LYS A 43 7.68 2.56 -6.39
N CYS A 44 6.82 3.16 -5.56
CA CYS A 44 7.05 3.26 -4.12
C CYS A 44 6.97 1.88 -3.46
N LEU A 45 5.92 1.10 -3.78
CA LEU A 45 5.72 -0.21 -3.18
C LEU A 45 6.85 -1.19 -3.56
N THR A 46 7.20 -1.24 -4.84
CA THR A 46 8.30 -2.11 -5.32
C THR A 46 9.65 -1.72 -4.73
N SER A 47 9.94 -0.42 -4.59
CA SER A 47 11.18 0.06 -3.97
C SER A 47 11.26 -0.30 -2.49
N LYS A 48 10.14 -0.21 -1.76
CA LYS A 48 10.07 -0.60 -0.34
C LYS A 48 10.30 -2.10 -0.17
N LEU A 49 9.57 -2.93 -0.92
CA LEU A 49 9.69 -4.40 -0.87
C LEU A 49 11.12 -4.86 -1.14
N ARG A 50 11.80 -4.29 -2.15
CA ARG A 50 13.21 -4.61 -2.47
C ARG A 50 14.17 -4.31 -1.31
N ARG A 51 13.97 -3.19 -0.60
CA ARG A 51 14.82 -2.83 0.54
C ARG A 51 14.63 -3.81 1.69
N GLU A 52 13.38 -4.20 1.97
CA GLU A 52 13.05 -5.16 3.02
C GLU A 52 13.61 -6.55 2.71
N THR A 53 13.48 -7.04 1.47
CA THR A 53 14.07 -8.34 1.07
C THR A 53 15.59 -8.34 1.10
N MET A 54 16.25 -7.22 0.78
CA MET A 54 17.71 -7.13 0.93
C MET A 54 18.14 -7.23 2.40
N ILE A 55 17.38 -6.64 3.33
CA ILE A 55 17.66 -6.73 4.76
C ILE A 55 17.46 -8.16 5.26
N GLU A 56 16.39 -8.84 4.86
CA GLU A 56 16.13 -10.23 5.26
C GLU A 56 17.21 -11.21 4.78
N ASN A 57 17.85 -10.96 3.63
CA ASN A 57 18.93 -11.81 3.11
C ASN A 57 20.31 -11.50 3.72
N LEU A 58 20.42 -10.52 4.62
CA LEU A 58 21.65 -10.14 5.31
C LEU A 58 21.67 -10.57 6.79
N ILE A 59 20.57 -11.14 7.30
CA ILE A 59 20.40 -11.66 8.67
C ILE A 59 20.51 -13.18 8.63
#